data_AF-A0A2M3ZJW1-F1
#
_entry.id   AF-A0A2M3ZJW1-F1
#
_cell.length_a   1.000
_cell.length_b   1.000
_cell.length_c   1.000
_cell.angle_alpha   90.00
_cell.angle_beta   90.00
_cell.angle_gamma   90.00
#
_symmetry.space_group_name_H-M   'P 1'
#
loop_
_entity.id
_entity.type
_entity.pdbx_description
1 polymer ?
#
loop_
_entity_poly.entity_id
_entity_poly.type
_entity_poly.pdbx_seq_one_letter_code
_entity_poly.pdbx_strand_id
1 'polypeptide(L)'
;MSITEKDLYRDTPVRYLGYANEIGEAFRPVIKKIFVHASYAVAISYVLADTADKSKKQYEKPEILGGGFRGAAIASGDTLLWQMFASVIIPGFTINRICWLSKKVLKANKVKGPVGKWGPTMLGLLAIPFIIHPIDNAVDYAMDNTYRKYVK
;
A
#
# COMPACT_ATOMS: atom_id res chain seq x y z
N MET A 1 7.61 29.59 7.84
CA MET A 1 7.22 28.17 7.99
C MET A 1 6.44 27.81 6.74
N SER A 2 7.04 27.05 5.81
CA SER A 2 6.30 26.50 4.67
C SER A 2 5.25 25.57 5.26
N ILE A 3 3.96 25.82 4.98
CA ILE A 3 2.91 24.85 5.30
C ILE A 3 3.19 23.69 4.36
N THR A 4 3.85 22.64 4.84
CA THR A 4 4.00 21.39 4.08
C THR A 4 2.58 20.91 3.79
N GLU A 5 2.15 21.06 2.53
CA GLU A 5 0.85 20.61 2.07
C GLU A 5 0.77 19.10 2.37
N LYS A 6 -0.17 18.71 3.24
CA LYS A 6 -0.35 17.31 3.60
C LYS A 6 -0.86 16.54 2.39
N ASP A 7 -0.17 15.46 2.04
CA ASP A 7 -0.62 14.55 1.01
C ASP A 7 -1.79 13.72 1.56
N LEU A 8 -2.98 13.87 0.96
CA LEU A 8 -4.18 13.15 1.39
C LEU A 8 -3.95 11.63 1.42
N TYR A 9 -3.28 11.09 0.42
CA TYR A 9 -3.12 9.65 0.24
C TYR A 9 -1.97 9.10 1.08
N ARG A 10 -0.99 9.92 1.46
CA ARG A 10 0.19 9.47 2.21
C ARG A 10 0.16 9.81 3.70
N ASP A 11 -0.31 11.01 4.04
CA ASP A 11 -0.19 11.57 5.40
C ASP A 11 -1.47 11.43 6.25
N THR A 12 -2.54 10.91 5.67
CA THR A 12 -3.84 10.77 6.35
C THR A 12 -4.27 9.30 6.45
N PRO A 13 -5.29 8.98 7.27
CA PRO A 13 -5.82 7.62 7.36
C PRO A 13 -6.35 7.04 6.03
N VAL A 14 -6.56 7.87 5.00
CA VAL A 14 -6.88 7.38 3.64
C VAL A 14 -5.80 6.43 3.12
N ARG A 15 -4.54 6.59 3.58
CA ARG A 15 -3.40 5.71 3.28
C ARG A 15 -3.70 4.22 3.51
N TYR A 16 -4.51 3.89 4.51
CA TYR A 16 -4.88 2.51 4.84
C TYR A 16 -5.77 1.84 3.79
N LEU A 17 -6.43 2.62 2.91
CA LEU A 17 -7.18 2.05 1.78
C LEU A 17 -6.25 1.31 0.81
N GLY A 18 -4.98 1.71 0.73
CA GLY A 18 -3.96 0.98 -0.03
C GLY A 18 -3.70 -0.44 0.48
N TYR A 19 -4.07 -0.75 1.74
CA TYR A 19 -3.93 -2.07 2.35
C TYR A 19 -5.26 -2.85 2.37
N ALA A 20 -6.30 -2.37 1.68
CA ALA A 20 -7.62 -3.01 1.71
C ALA A 20 -7.56 -4.46 1.18
N ASN A 21 -6.80 -4.72 0.12
CA ASN A 21 -6.57 -6.07 -0.39
C ASN A 21 -5.98 -7.00 0.68
N GLU A 22 -5.09 -6.48 1.53
CA GLU A 22 -4.41 -7.28 2.55
C GLU A 22 -5.35 -7.70 3.67
N ILE A 23 -6.33 -6.85 3.98
CA ILE A 23 -7.44 -7.20 4.87
C ILE A 23 -8.24 -8.36 4.27
N GLY A 24 -8.64 -8.24 3.00
CA GLY A 24 -9.35 -9.32 2.30
C GLY A 24 -8.59 -10.64 2.27
N GLU A 25 -7.28 -10.59 1.96
CA GLU A 25 -6.40 -11.76 1.97
C GLU A 25 -6.28 -12.41 3.35
N ALA A 26 -6.15 -11.61 4.42
CA ALA A 26 -6.11 -12.12 5.78
C ALA A 26 -7.41 -12.84 6.17
N PHE A 27 -8.56 -12.35 5.68
CA PHE A 27 -9.88 -12.94 5.93
C PHE A 27 -10.30 -14.02 4.92
N ARG A 28 -9.52 -14.26 3.84
CA ARG A 28 -9.80 -15.27 2.80
C ARG A 28 -10.24 -16.64 3.33
N PRO A 29 -9.73 -17.17 4.47
CA PRO A 29 -10.20 -18.44 5.03
C PRO A 29 -11.61 -18.42 5.62
N VAL A 30 -12.22 -17.24 5.78
CA VAL A 30 -13.48 -17.06 6.53
C VAL A 30 -14.57 -16.34 5.74
N ILE A 31 -14.20 -15.48 4.78
CA ILE A 31 -15.17 -14.74 3.96
C ILE A 31 -15.30 -15.34 2.56
N LYS A 32 -16.41 -15.01 1.87
CA LYS A 32 -16.61 -15.38 0.46
C LYS A 32 -15.59 -14.65 -0.42
N LYS A 33 -15.15 -15.30 -1.52
CA LYS A 33 -14.18 -14.74 -2.47
C LYS A 33 -14.58 -13.37 -3.04
N ILE A 34 -15.88 -13.10 -3.18
CA ILE A 34 -16.38 -11.81 -3.65
C ILE A 34 -15.91 -10.64 -2.78
N PHE A 35 -15.85 -10.82 -1.46
CA PHE A 35 -15.38 -9.78 -0.54
C PHE A 35 -13.87 -9.56 -0.63
N VAL A 36 -13.11 -10.61 -0.96
CA VAL A 36 -11.68 -10.50 -1.27
C VAL A 36 -11.49 -9.67 -2.54
N HIS A 37 -12.24 -9.97 -3.61
CA HIS A 37 -12.16 -9.19 -4.85
C HIS A 37 -12.60 -7.74 -4.66
N ALA A 38 -13.64 -7.50 -3.84
CA ALA A 38 -14.07 -6.15 -3.50
C ALA A 38 -12.97 -5.36 -2.78
N SER A 39 -12.20 -6.00 -1.90
CA SER A 39 -11.11 -5.32 -1.20
C SER A 39 -9.93 -4.99 -2.12
N TYR A 40 -9.65 -5.83 -3.12
CA TYR A 40 -8.77 -5.47 -4.23
C TYR A 40 -9.28 -4.28 -5.04
N ALA A 41 -10.58 -4.23 -5.34
CA ALA A 41 -11.16 -3.09 -6.06
C ALA A 41 -10.99 -1.77 -5.28
N VAL A 42 -11.12 -1.80 -3.95
CA VAL A 42 -10.87 -0.64 -3.09
C VAL A 42 -9.40 -0.19 -3.16
N ALA A 43 -8.45 -1.13 -3.01
CA ALA A 43 -7.03 -0.81 -3.07
C ALA A 43 -6.62 -0.25 -4.44
N ILE A 44 -7.09 -0.87 -5.53
CA ILE A 44 -6.85 -0.41 -6.90
C ILE A 44 -7.42 1.00 -7.10
N SER A 45 -8.67 1.24 -6.67
CA SER A 45 -9.31 2.55 -6.81
C SER A 45 -8.53 3.63 -6.05
N TYR A 46 -8.02 3.31 -4.85
CA TYR A 46 -7.17 4.21 -4.08
C TYR A 46 -5.86 4.55 -4.83
N VAL A 47 -5.16 3.56 -5.40
CA VAL A 47 -3.92 3.78 -6.18
C VAL A 47 -4.19 4.64 -7.41
N LEU A 48 -5.28 4.37 -8.13
CA LEU A 48 -5.68 5.14 -9.30
C LEU A 48 -6.07 6.57 -8.92
N ALA A 49 -6.78 6.77 -7.81
CA ALA A 49 -7.17 8.08 -7.32
C ALA A 49 -5.94 8.93 -6.94
N ASP A 50 -4.97 8.35 -6.23
CA ASP A 50 -3.72 9.05 -5.90
C ASP A 50 -2.93 9.44 -7.16
N THR A 51 -2.81 8.49 -8.10
CA THR A 51 -2.14 8.72 -9.38
C THR A 51 -2.80 9.84 -10.17
N ALA A 52 -4.13 9.83 -10.27
CA ALA A 52 -4.89 10.85 -10.99
C ALA A 52 -4.77 12.23 -10.31
N ASP A 53 -4.83 12.30 -8.98
CA ASP A 53 -4.68 13.54 -8.22
C ASP A 53 -3.29 14.17 -8.45
N LYS A 54 -2.22 13.39 -8.26
CA LYS A 54 -0.84 13.87 -8.46
C LYS A 54 -0.55 14.23 -9.92
N SER A 55 -1.06 13.43 -10.86
CA SER A 55 -0.92 13.70 -12.30
C SER A 55 -1.60 15.01 -12.70
N LYS A 56 -2.84 15.22 -12.25
CA LYS A 56 -3.61 16.44 -12.53
C LYS A 56 -2.93 17.67 -11.92
N LYS A 57 -2.52 17.59 -10.64
CA LYS A 57 -1.79 18.68 -9.96
C LYS A 57 -0.47 19.03 -10.66
N GLN A 58 0.22 18.06 -11.23
CA GLN A 58 1.44 18.33 -11.99
C GLN A 58 1.13 18.90 -13.37
N TYR A 59 0.08 18.43 -14.04
CA TYR A 59 -0.34 18.95 -15.34
C TYR A 59 -0.67 20.45 -15.29
N GLU A 60 -1.41 20.88 -14.26
CA GLU A 60 -1.89 22.25 -14.08
C GLU A 60 -0.78 23.26 -13.71
N LYS A 61 0.43 22.79 -13.37
CA LYS A 61 1.55 23.70 -13.10
C LYS A 61 2.00 24.43 -14.38
N PRO A 62 2.53 25.65 -14.26
CA PRO A 62 3.23 26.31 -15.36
C PRO A 62 4.33 25.43 -15.97
N GLU A 63 4.54 25.51 -17.27
CA GLU A 63 5.56 24.72 -17.98
C GLU A 63 6.98 25.00 -17.45
N ILE A 64 7.26 26.24 -17.03
CA ILE A 64 8.51 26.64 -16.36
C ILE A 64 8.77 25.87 -15.05
N LEU A 65 7.72 25.32 -14.41
CA LEU A 65 7.80 24.50 -13.19
C LEU A 65 7.71 22.99 -13.52
N GLY A 66 7.88 22.61 -14.79
CA GLY A 66 7.79 21.23 -15.24
C GLY A 66 6.35 20.71 -15.35
N GLY A 67 5.39 21.59 -15.58
CA GLY A 67 3.99 21.21 -15.81
C GLY A 67 3.71 20.64 -17.20
N GLY A 68 2.42 20.53 -17.57
CA GLY A 68 1.98 19.96 -18.84
C GLY A 68 2.07 18.43 -18.91
N PHE A 69 1.90 17.87 -20.13
CA PHE A 69 1.74 16.42 -20.34
C PHE A 69 2.94 15.60 -19.86
N ARG A 70 4.18 16.05 -20.15
CA ARG A 70 5.40 15.33 -19.75
C ARG A 70 5.54 15.25 -18.23
N GLY A 71 5.33 16.38 -17.54
CA GLY A 71 5.36 16.42 -16.07
C GLY A 71 4.30 15.52 -15.46
N ALA A 72 3.07 15.57 -15.98
CA ALA A 72 1.97 14.71 -15.54
C ALA A 72 2.28 13.22 -15.75
N ALA A 73 2.89 12.84 -16.88
CA ALA A 73 3.29 11.47 -17.15
C ALA A 73 4.37 10.97 -16.17
N ILE A 74 5.38 11.79 -15.87
CA ILE A 74 6.42 11.47 -14.88
C ILE A 74 5.81 11.33 -13.48
N ALA A 75 4.94 12.27 -13.07
CA ALA A 75 4.25 12.21 -11.78
C ALA A 75 3.35 10.97 -11.65
N SER A 76 2.68 10.58 -12.75
CA SER A 76 1.86 9.37 -12.80
C SER A 76 2.74 8.12 -12.62
N GLY A 77 3.86 8.05 -13.33
CA GLY A 77 4.81 6.94 -13.24
C GLY A 77 5.42 6.80 -11.84
N ASP A 78 5.88 7.91 -11.26
CA ASP A 78 6.39 7.94 -9.88
C ASP A 78 5.33 7.46 -8.89
N THR A 79 4.12 7.98 -8.99
CA THR A 79 3.03 7.64 -8.07
C THR A 79 2.63 6.17 -8.18
N LEU A 80 2.47 5.65 -9.40
CA LEU A 80 2.12 4.26 -9.63
C LEU A 80 3.21 3.32 -9.10
N LEU A 81 4.48 3.60 -9.39
CA LEU A 81 5.58 2.79 -8.88
C LEU A 81 5.61 2.78 -7.36
N TRP A 82 5.53 3.97 -6.75
CA TRP A 82 5.51 4.10 -5.30
C TRP A 82 4.34 3.32 -4.69
N GLN A 83 3.13 3.51 -5.20
CA GLN A 83 1.93 2.85 -4.68
C GLN A 83 1.96 1.34 -4.88
N MET A 84 2.46 0.85 -6.01
CA MET A 84 2.61 -0.59 -6.25
C MET A 84 3.54 -1.24 -5.21
N PHE A 85 4.67 -0.60 -4.89
CA PHE A 85 5.58 -1.12 -3.87
C PHE A 85 5.06 -0.93 -2.44
N ALA A 86 4.63 0.28 -2.11
CA ALA A 86 4.27 0.69 -0.76
C ALA A 86 2.91 0.18 -0.31
N SER A 87 1.97 -0.06 -1.22
CA SER A 87 0.61 -0.49 -0.89
C SER A 87 0.33 -1.96 -1.23
N VAL A 88 0.92 -2.50 -2.30
CA VAL A 88 0.52 -3.82 -2.83
C VAL A 88 1.59 -4.89 -2.63
N ILE A 89 2.79 -4.68 -3.17
CA ILE A 89 3.80 -5.74 -3.29
C ILE A 89 4.45 -6.04 -1.93
N ILE A 90 5.06 -5.03 -1.29
CA ILE A 90 5.82 -5.24 -0.05
C ILE A 90 4.89 -5.57 1.13
N PRO A 91 3.75 -4.88 1.33
CA PRO A 91 2.79 -5.23 2.35
C PRO A 91 2.18 -6.62 2.14
N GLY A 92 1.73 -6.93 0.92
CA GLY A 92 1.13 -8.21 0.58
C GLY A 92 2.07 -9.37 0.87
N PHE A 93 3.36 -9.24 0.49
CA PHE A 93 4.37 -10.23 0.84
C PHE A 93 4.56 -10.34 2.36
N THR A 94 4.74 -9.21 3.05
CA THR A 94 5.02 -9.16 4.49
C THR A 94 3.90 -9.80 5.32
N ILE A 95 2.65 -9.40 5.09
CA ILE A 95 1.49 -9.92 5.81
C ILE A 95 1.27 -11.40 5.50
N ASN A 96 1.47 -11.81 4.24
CA ASN A 96 1.41 -13.24 3.88
C ASN A 96 2.44 -14.06 4.66
N ARG A 97 3.69 -13.56 4.80
CA ARG A 97 4.73 -14.23 5.60
C ARG A 97 4.36 -14.30 7.08
N ILE A 98 3.82 -13.22 7.66
CA ILE A 98 3.37 -13.18 9.05
C ILE A 98 2.26 -14.21 9.28
N CYS A 99 1.23 -14.23 8.44
CA CYS A 99 0.13 -15.18 8.51
C CYS A 99 0.61 -16.63 8.35
N TRP A 100 1.49 -16.88 7.36
CA TRP A 100 2.05 -18.20 7.12
C TRP A 100 2.88 -18.70 8.30
N LEU A 101 3.78 -17.87 8.83
CA LEU A 101 4.63 -18.22 9.97
C LEU A 101 3.78 -18.47 11.22
N SER A 102 2.82 -17.59 11.50
CA SER A 102 1.87 -17.73 12.61
C SER A 102 1.12 -19.06 12.52
N LYS A 103 0.61 -19.40 11.33
CA LYS A 103 -0.08 -20.67 11.09
C LYS A 103 0.85 -21.86 11.27
N LYS A 104 2.10 -21.77 10.81
CA LYS A 104 3.12 -22.83 10.95
C LYS A 104 3.44 -23.09 12.42
N VAL A 105 3.66 -22.05 13.22
CA VAL A 105 3.94 -22.13 14.65
C VAL A 105 2.74 -22.71 15.42
N LEU A 106 1.53 -22.22 15.16
CA LEU A 106 0.32 -22.73 15.82
C LEU A 106 0.06 -24.21 15.49
N LYS A 107 0.29 -24.62 14.24
CA LYS A 107 0.19 -26.03 13.83
C LYS A 107 1.24 -26.91 14.50
N ALA A 108 2.50 -26.45 14.58
CA ALA A 108 3.58 -27.19 15.23
C ALA A 108 3.27 -27.46 16.72
N ASN A 109 2.64 -26.50 17.38
CA ASN A 109 2.21 -26.61 18.78
C ASN A 109 0.81 -27.25 18.96
N LYS A 110 0.22 -27.82 17.90
CA LYS A 110 -1.10 -28.47 17.91
C LYS A 110 -2.23 -27.59 18.48
N VAL A 111 -2.13 -26.26 18.33
CA VAL A 111 -3.15 -25.31 18.81
C VAL A 111 -4.42 -25.49 17.97
N LYS A 112 -5.54 -25.80 18.65
CA LYS A 112 -6.86 -26.02 18.03
C LYS A 112 -7.83 -24.90 18.39
N GLY A 113 -9.02 -24.96 17.82
CA GLY A 113 -10.12 -24.05 18.16
C GLY A 113 -9.96 -22.64 17.58
N PRO A 114 -10.61 -21.62 18.19
CA PRO A 114 -10.66 -20.26 17.66
C PRO A 114 -9.28 -19.64 17.43
N VAL A 115 -8.32 -19.90 18.33
CA VAL A 115 -6.95 -19.35 18.23
C VAL A 115 -6.21 -19.90 17.00
N GLY A 116 -6.33 -21.20 16.72
CA GLY A 116 -5.73 -21.80 15.52
C GLY A 116 -6.36 -21.31 14.21
N LYS A 117 -7.65 -20.94 14.24
CA LYS A 117 -8.41 -20.46 13.07
C LYS A 117 -8.17 -18.98 12.79
N TRP A 118 -8.25 -18.13 13.82
CA TRP A 118 -8.25 -16.68 13.69
C TRP A 118 -6.91 -16.03 14.05
N GLY A 119 -6.06 -16.71 14.81
CA GLY A 119 -4.77 -16.19 15.26
C GLY A 119 -3.90 -15.64 14.13
N PRO A 120 -3.67 -16.39 13.03
CA PRO A 120 -2.88 -15.89 11.91
C PRO A 120 -3.45 -14.62 11.27
N THR A 121 -4.78 -14.58 11.04
CA THR A 121 -5.47 -13.41 10.49
C THR A 121 -5.31 -12.20 11.42
N MET A 122 -5.53 -12.39 12.72
CA MET A 122 -5.42 -11.29 13.69
C MET A 122 -4.00 -10.76 13.81
N LEU A 123 -2.99 -11.63 13.80
CA LEU A 123 -1.60 -11.21 13.79
C LEU A 123 -1.23 -10.45 12.52
N GLY A 124 -1.71 -10.89 11.34
CA GLY A 124 -1.50 -10.18 10.08
C GLY A 124 -2.10 -8.77 10.08
N LEU A 125 -3.33 -8.62 10.57
CA LEU A 125 -4.01 -7.31 10.64
C LEU A 125 -3.37 -6.38 11.67
N LEU A 126 -3.01 -6.91 12.84
CA LEU A 126 -2.32 -6.15 13.88
C LEU A 126 -0.95 -5.66 13.42
N ALA A 127 -0.32 -6.30 12.44
CA ALA A 127 0.96 -5.84 11.89
C ALA A 127 0.84 -4.57 11.05
N ILE A 128 -0.33 -4.29 10.44
CA ILE A 128 -0.50 -3.19 9.46
C ILE A 128 -0.03 -1.83 10.00
N PRO A 129 -0.45 -1.35 11.19
CA PRO A 129 -0.03 -0.04 11.71
C PRO A 129 1.48 0.06 11.95
N PHE A 130 2.16 -1.06 12.19
CA PHE A 130 3.59 -1.09 12.48
C PHE A 130 4.45 -1.16 11.22
N ILE A 131 3.92 -1.71 10.12
CA ILE A 131 4.69 -1.87 8.88
C ILE A 131 4.52 -0.69 7.91
N ILE A 132 3.45 0.10 8.04
CA ILE A 132 3.10 1.13 7.04
C ILE A 132 4.19 2.19 6.87
N HIS A 133 4.58 2.89 7.93
CA HIS A 133 5.59 3.94 7.84
C HIS A 133 7.00 3.42 7.51
N PRO A 134 7.47 2.28 8.07
CA PRO A 134 8.74 1.71 7.65
C PRO A 134 8.78 1.31 6.18
N ILE A 135 7.69 0.75 5.63
CA ILE A 135 7.60 0.42 4.20
C ILE A 135 7.62 1.69 3.35
N ASP A 136 6.82 2.69 3.69
CA ASP A 136 6.75 3.95 2.95
C ASP A 136 8.13 4.61 2.86
N ASN A 137 8.82 4.74 4.00
CA ASN A 137 10.17 5.30 4.05
C ASN A 137 11.20 4.47 3.26
N ALA A 138 11.10 3.14 3.31
CA ALA A 138 11.99 2.26 2.55
C ALA A 138 11.75 2.36 1.04
N VAL A 139 10.50 2.47 0.61
CA VAL A 139 10.13 2.67 -0.80
C VAL A 139 10.60 4.02 -1.29
N ASP A 140 10.39 5.09 -0.52
CA ASP A 140 10.90 6.41 -0.87
C ASP A 140 12.42 6.42 -0.99
N TYR A 141 13.13 5.87 0.01
CA TYR A 141 14.58 5.75 -0.05
C TYR A 141 15.05 4.95 -1.28
N ALA A 142 14.39 3.84 -1.59
CA ALA A 142 14.74 3.02 -2.75
C ALA A 142 14.51 3.79 -4.06
N MET A 143 13.37 4.46 -4.21
CA MET A 143 13.03 5.22 -5.41
C MET A 143 13.93 6.45 -5.59
N ASP A 144 14.23 7.18 -4.52
CA ASP A 144 15.17 8.32 -4.54
C ASP A 144 16.57 7.90 -4.97
N ASN A 145 16.98 6.69 -4.60
CA ASN A 145 18.30 6.17 -4.96
C ASN A 145 18.36 5.48 -6.32
N THR A 146 17.21 5.21 -6.95
CA THR A 146 17.12 4.46 -8.21
C THR A 146 16.30 5.22 -9.25
N TYR A 147 14.99 5.00 -9.33
CA TYR A 147 14.09 5.51 -10.35
C TYR A 147 14.15 7.04 -10.49
N ARG A 148 14.03 7.78 -9.38
CA ARG A 148 13.93 9.24 -9.39
C ARG A 148 15.19 9.93 -9.90
N LYS A 149 16.36 9.27 -9.86
CA LYS A 149 17.61 9.80 -10.44
C LYS A 149 17.58 9.92 -11.97
N TYR A 150 16.69 9.18 -12.64
CA TYR A 150 16.62 9.13 -14.10
C TYR A 150 15.42 9.88 -14.68
N VAL A 151 14.45 10.23 -13.85
CA VAL A 151 13.20 10.88 -14.29
C VAL A 151 12.99 12.28 -13.72
N LYS A 152 13.72 12.66 -12.67
CA LYS A 152 13.76 14.03 -12.15
C LYS A 152 15.00 14.75 -12.65
#